data_AF-A0A9R1VZ26-F1
#
_entry.id   AF-A0A9R1VZ26-F1
#
_cell.length_a   1.000
_cell.length_b   1.000
_cell.length_c   1.000
_cell.angle_alpha   90.00
_cell.angle_beta   90.00
_cell.angle_gamma   90.00
#
_symmetry.space_group_name_H-M   'P 1'
#
loop_
_entity.id
_entity.type
_entity.pdbx_description
1 polymer ?
#
loop_
_entity_poly.entity_id
_entity_poly.type
_entity_poly.pdbx_seq_one_letter_code
_entity_poly.pdbx_strand_id
1 'polypeptide(L)'
;MNPKGIAPCGINLNDEPQRHYPFQMNAIPDIFHDYIDDIYDVEGDENFGFRAVAVCLGYNKDQWLYIRKQLLEELESQYYTYQRVFTDGFNEARHGVRRGSAVTKSLITLLLGVTRLTLPPRHASRHLEPWFQSPAPFQEHWLHMPLSGYLIANKFGVIVHCLSHEQNTTCFPLWRGPEEFQPHRAITLALVNGIHYMSVFLKGNYPMPPTTAYWNAHKSVSASTWQTMYWPRFHLYNQLRSCTSETPWIHIQD
;
A
#
# COMPACT_ATOMS: atom_id res chain seq x y z
N MET A 1 -1.34 43.24 34.88
CA MET A 1 -0.33 43.56 33.85
C MET A 1 0.81 42.58 33.94
N ASN A 2 0.94 41.69 32.95
CA ASN A 2 2.12 41.21 32.20
C ASN A 2 1.71 39.87 31.51
N PRO A 3 2.16 39.54 30.29
CA PRO A 3 1.32 38.96 29.25
C PRO A 3 1.67 37.49 29.04
N LYS A 4 0.70 36.68 28.59
CA LYS A 4 1.02 35.36 28.04
C LYS A 4 1.65 35.58 26.67
N GLY A 5 2.92 35.19 26.57
CA GLY A 5 3.77 35.36 25.41
C GLY A 5 3.19 34.71 24.16
N ILE A 6 3.13 35.50 23.10
CA ILE A 6 2.95 35.05 21.73
C ILE A 6 4.28 34.47 21.28
N ALA A 7 4.32 33.18 20.96
CA ALA A 7 5.47 32.58 20.29
C ALA A 7 5.49 32.99 18.79
N PRO A 8 6.66 33.05 18.12
CA PRO A 8 6.82 33.78 16.84
C PRO A 8 6.26 33.08 15.59
N CYS A 9 5.49 32.01 15.75
CA CYS A 9 4.74 31.39 14.66
C CYS A 9 3.35 31.08 15.22
N GLY A 10 2.30 31.53 14.54
CA GLY A 10 0.91 31.40 14.96
C GLY A 10 0.37 29.96 14.95
N ILE A 11 0.94 29.10 15.79
CA ILE A 11 0.38 27.79 16.08
C ILE A 11 -0.62 27.96 17.23
N ASN A 12 -1.91 27.89 16.90
CA ASN A 12 -2.96 27.79 17.90
C ASN A 12 -2.86 26.39 18.53
N LEU A 13 -2.54 26.33 19.82
CA LEU A 13 -2.40 25.07 20.59
C LEU A 13 -3.72 24.28 20.72
N ASN A 14 -4.81 24.77 20.12
CA ASN A 14 -6.13 24.12 20.10
C ASN A 14 -6.47 23.47 18.75
N ASP A 15 -5.59 23.51 17.73
CA ASP A 15 -5.78 22.86 16.43
C ASP A 15 -5.12 21.46 16.35
N GLU A 16 -5.07 20.70 17.46
CA GLU A 16 -4.86 19.25 17.35
C GLU A 16 -6.19 18.62 16.93
N PRO A 17 -6.31 18.01 15.73
CA PRO A 17 -7.51 17.26 15.40
C PRO A 17 -7.63 16.12 16.40
N GLN A 18 -8.74 16.09 17.14
CA GLN A 18 -9.08 14.96 18.01
C GLN A 18 -8.99 13.67 17.20
N ARG A 19 -7.97 12.87 17.52
CA ARG A 19 -7.68 11.57 16.92
C ARG A 19 -8.84 10.60 17.18
N HIS A 20 -9.84 10.63 16.31
CA HIS A 20 -11.04 9.82 16.44
C HIS A 20 -10.96 8.63 15.46
N TYR A 21 -10.45 7.49 15.94
CA TYR A 21 -10.26 6.25 15.15
C TYR A 21 -11.32 5.14 15.33
N PRO A 22 -12.49 5.31 15.98
CA PRO A 22 -13.24 4.18 16.53
C PRO A 22 -13.75 3.18 15.48
N PHE A 23 -13.97 3.59 14.23
CA PHE A 23 -14.43 2.69 13.16
C PHE A 23 -13.31 2.03 12.36
N GLN A 24 -12.12 2.66 12.30
CA GLN A 24 -10.97 2.16 11.55
C GLN A 24 -10.23 1.06 12.33
N MET A 25 -10.24 1.15 13.66
CA MET A 25 -9.54 0.19 14.53
C MET A 25 -10.07 -1.24 14.37
N ASN A 26 -11.36 -1.40 14.12
CA ASN A 26 -11.99 -2.71 13.91
C ASN A 26 -11.39 -3.46 12.72
N ALA A 27 -10.97 -2.75 11.67
CA ALA A 27 -10.38 -3.37 10.48
C ALA A 27 -8.95 -3.90 10.72
N ILE A 28 -8.33 -3.54 11.86
CA ILE A 28 -7.00 -3.98 12.23
C ILE A 28 -7.15 -5.07 13.31
N PRO A 29 -6.50 -6.24 13.15
CA PRO A 29 -6.56 -7.28 14.18
C PRO A 29 -6.01 -6.81 15.53
N ASP A 30 -6.70 -7.18 16.61
CA ASP A 30 -6.43 -6.72 17.99
C ASP A 30 -4.97 -6.92 18.44
N ILE A 31 -4.32 -7.97 17.95
CA ILE A 31 -2.89 -8.26 18.25
C ILE A 31 -1.94 -7.12 17.85
N PHE A 32 -2.38 -6.20 17.00
CA PHE A 32 -1.60 -5.04 16.58
C PHE A 32 -1.92 -3.77 17.35
N HIS A 33 -3.04 -3.71 18.09
CA HIS A 33 -3.57 -2.44 18.64
C HIS A 33 -2.59 -1.74 19.57
N ASP A 34 -1.91 -2.48 20.44
CA ASP A 34 -0.88 -1.95 21.36
C ASP A 34 0.34 -1.37 20.64
N TYR A 35 0.52 -1.74 19.37
CA TYR A 35 1.66 -1.34 18.57
C TYR A 35 1.34 -0.25 17.55
N ILE A 36 0.08 0.22 17.48
CA ILE A 36 -0.29 1.30 16.59
C ILE A 36 0.24 2.61 17.15
N ASP A 37 0.99 3.32 16.32
CA ASP A 37 1.43 4.69 16.60
C ASP A 37 0.49 5.72 15.97
N ASP A 38 0.07 5.46 14.73
CA ASP A 38 -0.85 6.31 13.98
C ASP A 38 -1.60 5.53 12.88
N ILE A 39 -2.74 6.08 12.45
CA ILE A 39 -3.55 5.59 11.33
C ILE A 39 -3.86 6.78 10.43
N TYR A 40 -3.59 6.63 9.15
CA TYR A 40 -3.89 7.66 8.16
C TYR A 40 -4.83 7.13 7.10
N ASP A 41 -6.04 7.69 7.09
CA ASP A 41 -7.07 7.39 6.11
C ASP A 41 -6.91 8.32 4.90
N VAL A 42 -6.82 7.73 3.71
CA VAL A 42 -6.66 8.47 2.44
C VAL A 42 -8.01 8.58 1.73
N GLU A 43 -8.14 9.53 0.82
CA GLU A 43 -9.34 9.63 -0.01
C GLU A 43 -9.63 8.31 -0.74
N GLY A 44 -10.85 7.80 -0.58
CA GLY A 44 -11.36 6.59 -1.24
C GLY A 44 -11.66 6.76 -2.74
N ASP A 45 -10.79 7.48 -3.47
CA ASP A 45 -10.85 7.57 -4.93
C ASP A 45 -10.19 6.35 -5.58
N GLU A 46 -10.28 6.18 -6.91
CA GLU A 46 -9.67 5.04 -7.62
C GLU A 46 -8.15 4.86 -7.41
N ASN A 47 -7.46 5.83 -6.79
CA ASN A 47 -6.03 5.82 -6.54
C ASN A 47 -5.68 5.64 -5.06
N PHE A 48 -6.65 5.36 -4.18
CA PHE A 48 -6.46 5.23 -2.73
C PHE A 48 -5.27 4.33 -2.37
N GLY A 49 -5.09 3.20 -3.06
CA GLY A 49 -3.97 2.29 -2.82
C GLY A 49 -2.60 2.95 -3.05
N PHE A 50 -2.45 3.72 -4.12
CA PHE A 50 -1.20 4.44 -4.40
C PHE A 50 -0.98 5.60 -3.43
N ARG A 51 -2.06 6.26 -2.99
CA ARG A 51 -2.01 7.31 -1.97
C ARG A 51 -1.56 6.75 -0.62
N ALA A 52 -2.12 5.62 -0.19
CA ALA A 52 -1.73 4.95 1.05
C ALA A 52 -0.26 4.53 1.02
N VAL A 53 0.22 3.99 -0.11
CA VAL A 53 1.64 3.68 -0.30
C VAL A 53 2.50 4.94 -0.24
N ALA A 54 2.09 6.05 -0.87
CA ALA A 54 2.81 7.32 -0.81
C ALA A 54 2.99 7.79 0.64
N VAL A 55 1.88 7.82 1.40
CA VAL A 55 1.88 8.23 2.81
C VAL A 55 2.77 7.32 3.66
N CYS A 56 2.65 6.00 3.54
CA CYS A 56 3.52 5.08 4.28
C CYS A 56 4.99 5.23 3.91
N LEU A 57 5.29 5.59 2.66
CA LEU A 57 6.63 5.89 2.17
C LEU A 57 7.11 7.30 2.54
N GLY A 58 6.31 8.08 3.28
CA GLY A 58 6.66 9.41 3.78
C GLY A 58 6.55 10.51 2.72
N TYR A 59 5.92 10.21 1.59
CA TYR A 59 5.56 11.19 0.57
C TYR A 59 4.20 11.80 0.89
N ASN A 60 3.91 12.93 0.26
CA ASN A 60 2.56 13.48 0.28
C ASN A 60 1.62 12.55 -0.53
N LYS A 61 0.39 12.34 -0.04
CA LYS A 61 -0.62 11.49 -0.70
C LYS A 61 -0.91 11.89 -2.15
N ASP A 62 -0.77 13.17 -2.51
CA ASP A 62 -0.97 13.67 -3.87
C ASP A 62 0.16 13.27 -4.84
N GLN A 63 1.24 12.69 -4.33
CA GLN A 63 2.33 12.10 -5.12
C GLN A 63 2.05 10.66 -5.55
N TRP A 64 0.80 10.20 -5.48
CA TRP A 64 0.39 8.86 -5.90
C TRP A 64 0.77 8.52 -7.35
N LEU A 65 0.81 9.51 -8.26
CA LEU A 65 1.27 9.33 -9.64
C LEU A 65 2.75 8.92 -9.72
N TYR A 66 3.58 9.46 -8.84
CA TYR A 66 5.00 9.09 -8.75
C TYR A 66 5.13 7.63 -8.30
N ILE A 67 4.39 7.22 -7.26
CA ILE A 67 4.36 5.83 -6.79
C ILE A 67 3.95 4.91 -7.93
N ARG A 68 2.86 5.22 -8.62
CA ARG A 68 2.37 4.44 -9.76
C ARG A 68 3.42 4.29 -10.85
N LYS A 69 4.10 5.37 -11.22
CA LYS A 69 5.18 5.36 -12.22
C LYS A 69 6.35 4.47 -11.78
N GLN A 70 6.78 4.59 -10.52
CA GLN A 70 7.87 3.79 -9.97
C GLN A 70 7.55 2.28 -9.97
N LEU A 71 6.31 1.91 -9.64
CA LEU A 71 5.87 0.51 -9.68
C LEU A 71 5.76 -0.01 -11.11
N LEU A 72 5.34 0.84 -12.07
CA LEU A 72 5.31 0.46 -13.48
C LEU A 72 6.71 0.20 -14.03
N GLU A 73 7.67 1.08 -13.73
CA GLU A 73 9.06 0.93 -14.13
C GLU A 73 9.68 -0.36 -13.55
N GLU A 74 9.41 -0.68 -12.28
CA GLU A 74 9.84 -1.94 -11.66
C GLU A 74 9.29 -3.15 -12.43
N LEU A 75 7.98 -3.17 -12.66
CA LEU A 75 7.31 -4.27 -13.32
C LEU A 75 7.81 -4.46 -14.75
N GLU A 76 8.04 -3.37 -15.49
CA GLU A 76 8.50 -3.41 -16.88
C GLU A 76 9.99 -3.76 -17.00
N SER A 77 10.83 -3.26 -16.08
CA SER A 77 12.27 -3.55 -16.10
C SER A 77 12.61 -5.01 -15.81
N GLN A 78 11.75 -5.71 -15.05
CA GLN A 78 11.92 -7.12 -14.69
C GLN A 78 10.76 -7.98 -15.18
N TYR A 79 10.18 -7.59 -16.32
CA TYR A 79 8.97 -8.17 -16.90
C TYR A 79 8.94 -9.70 -16.88
N TYR A 80 9.96 -10.36 -17.46
CA TYR A 80 9.99 -11.83 -17.56
C TYR A 80 10.13 -12.51 -16.20
N THR A 81 10.86 -11.89 -15.27
CA THR A 81 11.01 -12.38 -13.90
C THR A 81 9.65 -12.38 -13.20
N TYR A 82 8.94 -11.26 -13.25
CA TYR A 82 7.60 -11.14 -12.67
C TYR A 82 6.57 -11.97 -13.39
N GLN A 83 6.61 -12.10 -14.73
CA GLN A 83 5.67 -12.95 -15.47
C GLN A 83 5.84 -14.42 -15.10
N ARG A 84 7.09 -14.90 -14.93
CA ARG A 84 7.36 -16.28 -14.53
C ARG A 84 6.91 -16.57 -13.10
N VAL A 85 6.94 -15.56 -12.25
CA VAL A 85 6.66 -15.68 -10.83
C VAL A 85 5.15 -15.49 -10.60
N PHE A 86 4.52 -14.46 -11.15
CA PHE A 86 3.07 -14.19 -11.05
C PHE A 86 2.29 -15.03 -12.09
N THR A 87 2.31 -16.36 -11.98
CA THR A 87 1.77 -17.28 -13.00
C THR A 87 0.32 -16.99 -13.42
N ASP A 88 -0.55 -16.60 -12.48
CA ASP A 88 -1.97 -16.28 -12.75
C ASP A 88 -2.36 -14.81 -12.48
N GLY A 89 -1.64 -14.13 -11.57
CA GLY A 89 -1.95 -12.75 -11.14
C GLY A 89 -1.14 -11.65 -11.83
N PHE A 90 -0.25 -11.99 -12.78
CA PHE A 90 0.63 -11.01 -13.44
C PHE A 90 -0.18 -9.94 -14.17
N ASN A 91 -1.20 -10.36 -14.92
CA ASN A 91 -2.01 -9.45 -15.72
C ASN A 91 -2.82 -8.52 -14.82
N GLU A 92 -3.37 -9.00 -13.70
CA GLU A 92 -4.11 -8.18 -12.74
C GLU A 92 -3.22 -7.11 -12.10
N ALA A 93 -2.06 -7.51 -11.57
CA ALA A 93 -1.08 -6.57 -11.02
C ALA A 93 -0.62 -5.56 -12.09
N ARG A 94 -0.37 -6.03 -13.31
CA ARG A 94 0.00 -5.17 -14.45
C ARG A 94 -1.12 -4.21 -14.84
N HIS A 95 -2.37 -4.66 -14.85
CA HIS A 95 -3.53 -3.84 -15.21
C HIS A 95 -3.76 -2.73 -14.18
N GLY A 96 -3.78 -3.07 -12.88
CA GLY A 96 -3.91 -2.10 -11.80
C GLY A 96 -2.83 -1.02 -11.84
N VAL A 97 -1.58 -1.40 -12.16
CA VAL A 97 -0.47 -0.44 -12.28
C VAL A 97 -0.53 0.37 -13.59
N ARG A 98 -0.93 -0.20 -14.73
CA ARG A 98 -0.81 0.44 -16.06
C ARG A 98 -1.91 1.45 -16.44
N ARG A 99 -3.19 1.23 -16.11
CA ARG A 99 -4.27 2.08 -16.68
C ARG A 99 -4.63 3.28 -15.79
N GLY A 100 -4.10 4.44 -16.16
CA GLY A 100 -4.40 5.74 -15.55
C GLY A 100 -3.44 6.86 -15.94
N SER A 101 -2.41 6.56 -16.74
CA SER A 101 -1.63 7.58 -17.43
C SER A 101 -2.24 7.85 -18.79
N ALA A 102 -2.79 9.04 -19.01
CA ALA A 102 -3.15 9.53 -20.35
C ALA A 102 -1.97 9.47 -21.34
N VAL A 103 -0.72 9.32 -20.85
CA VAL A 103 0.50 9.21 -21.67
C VAL A 103 0.58 7.87 -22.43
N THR A 104 -0.05 6.79 -21.94
CA THR A 104 0.06 5.47 -22.57
C THR A 104 -0.89 5.27 -23.76
N LYS A 105 -2.00 6.03 -23.82
CA LYS A 105 -2.90 6.00 -24.98
C LYS A 105 -2.19 6.55 -26.22
N SER A 106 -1.40 7.62 -26.10
CA SER A 106 -0.66 8.18 -27.25
C SER A 106 0.50 7.29 -27.72
N LEU A 107 1.20 6.59 -26.83
CA LEU A 107 2.36 5.76 -27.23
C LEU A 107 1.94 4.45 -27.92
N ILE A 108 0.83 3.83 -27.51
CA ILE A 108 0.31 2.62 -28.18
C ILE A 108 -0.28 2.96 -29.56
N THR A 109 -0.93 4.12 -29.71
CA THR A 109 -1.40 4.60 -31.02
C THR A 109 -0.23 4.99 -31.94
N LEU A 110 0.90 5.46 -31.39
CA LEU A 110 2.11 5.76 -32.18
C LEU A 110 2.88 4.50 -32.61
N LEU A 111 2.84 3.43 -31.80
CA LEU A 111 3.54 2.16 -32.07
C LEU A 111 2.78 1.20 -33.00
N LEU A 112 1.45 1.35 -33.15
CA LEU A 112 0.63 0.47 -34.00
C LEU A 112 0.27 1.04 -35.39
N GLY A 113 0.90 2.13 -35.82
CA GLY A 113 1.00 2.49 -37.24
C GLY A 113 -0.28 2.36 -38.07
N VAL A 114 -1.36 3.07 -37.71
CA VAL A 114 -2.49 3.28 -38.62
C VAL A 114 -2.57 4.75 -39.00
N THR A 115 -2.12 5.04 -40.21
CA THR A 115 -2.27 6.31 -40.90
C THR A 115 -3.74 6.57 -41.25
N ARG A 116 -4.28 7.69 -40.76
CA ARG A 116 -4.93 8.68 -41.63
C ARG A 116 -5.02 10.03 -40.93
N LEU A 117 -4.19 10.95 -41.43
CA LEU A 117 -4.32 12.38 -41.23
C LEU A 117 -5.67 12.84 -41.79
N THR A 118 -6.55 13.33 -40.92
CA THR A 118 -7.54 14.36 -41.27
C THR A 118 -7.58 15.38 -40.14
N LEU A 119 -6.88 16.49 -40.33
CA LEU A 119 -7.06 17.72 -39.55
C LEU A 119 -8.40 18.36 -39.94
N PRO A 120 -9.12 18.96 -38.97
CA PRO A 120 -9.67 20.29 -39.22
C PRO A 120 -9.51 21.20 -37.96
N PRO A 121 -9.94 22.47 -37.99
CA PRO A 121 -9.06 23.63 -38.07
C PRO A 121 -8.84 24.30 -36.70
N ARG A 122 -7.84 25.19 -36.68
CA ARG A 122 -7.60 26.13 -35.59
C ARG A 122 -8.84 27.01 -35.37
N HIS A 123 -9.41 27.02 -34.17
CA HIS A 123 -9.77 28.23 -33.44
C HIS A 123 -9.96 27.90 -31.96
N ALA A 124 -9.42 28.77 -31.11
CA ALA A 124 -9.30 28.62 -29.67
C ALA A 124 -10.65 28.65 -28.95
N SER A 125 -10.76 27.89 -27.85
CA SER A 125 -11.25 28.39 -26.56
C SER A 125 -10.90 27.44 -25.43
N ARG A 126 -10.41 28.01 -24.33
CA ARG A 126 -10.07 27.35 -23.06
C ARG A 126 -11.32 26.69 -22.48
N HIS A 127 -11.37 25.36 -22.53
CA HIS A 127 -12.20 24.57 -21.62
C HIS A 127 -11.31 23.49 -21.01
N LEU A 128 -11.15 23.57 -19.69
CA LEU A 128 -10.61 22.49 -18.87
C LEU A 128 -11.52 21.27 -19.08
N GLU A 129 -10.95 20.19 -19.60
CA GLU A 129 -11.64 18.93 -19.86
C GLU A 129 -12.25 18.34 -18.57
N PRO A 130 -13.53 17.92 -18.58
CA PRO A 130 -14.25 17.47 -17.40
C PRO A 130 -14.06 15.95 -17.20
N TRP A 131 -13.00 15.56 -16.47
CA TRP A 131 -12.80 14.16 -16.04
C TRP A 131 -12.89 13.97 -14.53
N PHE A 132 -13.59 14.88 -13.84
CA PHE A 132 -13.97 14.69 -12.44
C PHE A 132 -15.45 14.30 -12.37
N GLN A 133 -15.71 13.22 -11.63
CA GLN A 133 -17.00 12.74 -11.08
C GLN A 133 -17.60 11.49 -11.74
N SER A 134 -17.33 10.34 -11.13
CA SER A 134 -18.30 9.25 -10.87
C SER A 134 -17.63 8.23 -9.93
N PRO A 135 -18.33 7.57 -8.98
CA PRO A 135 -17.72 6.48 -8.23
C PRO A 135 -17.54 5.30 -9.20
N ALA A 136 -16.30 4.95 -9.54
CA ALA A 136 -16.08 3.98 -10.62
C ALA A 136 -16.68 2.60 -10.31
N PRO A 137 -17.48 2.02 -11.22
CA PRO A 137 -18.03 0.67 -11.10
C PRO A 137 -17.03 -0.46 -11.39
N PHE A 138 -15.74 -0.17 -11.59
CA PHE A 138 -14.77 -1.15 -12.11
C PHE A 138 -13.50 -1.19 -11.24
N GLN A 139 -13.19 -2.36 -10.66
CA GLN A 139 -12.01 -2.66 -9.81
C GLN A 139 -10.65 -2.54 -10.53
N GLU A 140 -10.62 -2.01 -11.76
CA GLU A 140 -9.51 -2.09 -12.71
C GLU A 140 -8.30 -1.19 -12.36
N HIS A 141 -8.40 -0.34 -11.32
CA HIS A 141 -7.36 0.62 -10.92
C HIS A 141 -6.74 0.31 -9.55
N TRP A 142 -7.15 -0.78 -8.91
CA TRP A 142 -6.76 -1.07 -7.53
C TRP A 142 -5.41 -1.78 -7.46
N LEU A 143 -4.67 -1.54 -6.37
CA LEU A 143 -3.54 -2.38 -6.00
C LEU A 143 -4.08 -3.74 -5.55
N HIS A 144 -3.88 -4.76 -6.37
CA HIS A 144 -4.18 -6.14 -5.98
C HIS A 144 -3.12 -6.62 -4.97
N MET A 145 -3.48 -6.64 -3.69
CA MET A 145 -2.64 -7.22 -2.63
C MET A 145 -2.91 -8.73 -2.52
N PRO A 146 -1.91 -9.53 -2.13
CA PRO A 146 -0.55 -9.16 -1.71
C PRO A 146 0.45 -9.00 -2.88
N LEU A 147 0.06 -9.30 -4.12
CA LEU A 147 0.95 -9.28 -5.30
C LEU A 147 1.65 -7.92 -5.49
N SER A 148 0.90 -6.83 -5.38
CA SER A 148 1.45 -5.47 -5.45
C SER A 148 2.40 -5.16 -4.29
N GLY A 149 2.23 -5.82 -3.13
CA GLY A 149 3.14 -5.73 -2.00
C GLY A 149 4.57 -6.17 -2.33
N TYR A 150 4.74 -7.20 -3.17
CA TYR A 150 6.08 -7.62 -3.62
C TYR A 150 6.73 -6.61 -4.57
N LEU A 151 5.94 -5.99 -5.46
CA LEU A 151 6.43 -4.93 -6.34
C LEU A 151 6.90 -3.71 -5.54
N ILE A 152 6.10 -3.30 -4.55
CA ILE A 152 6.45 -2.21 -3.63
C ILE A 152 7.73 -2.55 -2.85
N ALA A 153 7.79 -3.76 -2.28
CA ALA A 153 8.95 -4.21 -1.50
C ALA A 153 10.24 -4.19 -2.34
N ASN A 154 10.21 -4.76 -3.56
CA ASN A 154 11.37 -4.79 -4.44
C ASN A 154 11.81 -3.40 -4.91
N LYS A 155 10.84 -2.56 -5.31
CA LYS A 155 11.11 -1.22 -5.84
C LYS A 155 11.69 -0.28 -4.79
N PHE A 156 11.10 -0.27 -3.60
CA PHE A 156 11.46 0.69 -2.55
C PHE A 156 12.38 0.11 -1.47
N GLY A 157 12.65 -1.19 -1.49
CA GLY A 157 13.50 -1.82 -0.48
C GLY A 157 12.87 -1.83 0.91
N VAL A 158 11.55 -1.99 0.97
CA VAL A 158 10.77 -1.94 2.21
C VAL A 158 10.11 -3.27 2.52
N ILE A 159 9.81 -3.50 3.79
CA ILE A 159 8.94 -4.58 4.25
C ILE A 159 7.49 -4.08 4.14
N VAL A 160 6.61 -4.83 3.47
CA VAL A 160 5.20 -4.45 3.35
C VAL A 160 4.34 -5.41 4.17
N HIS A 161 3.59 -4.91 5.13
CA HIS A 161 2.57 -5.66 5.84
C HIS A 161 1.19 -5.35 5.25
N CYS A 162 0.42 -6.39 4.99
CA CYS A 162 -0.96 -6.27 4.52
C CYS A 162 -1.84 -6.85 5.62
N LEU A 163 -2.70 -6.04 6.23
CA LEU A 163 -3.57 -6.44 7.33
C LEU A 163 -5.02 -6.46 6.86
N SER A 164 -5.77 -7.46 7.29
CA SER A 164 -7.22 -7.54 7.09
C SER A 164 -7.84 -8.48 8.14
N HIS A 165 -9.16 -8.52 8.23
CA HIS A 165 -9.84 -9.50 9.07
C HIS A 165 -9.55 -10.96 8.67
N GLU A 166 -9.40 -11.21 7.37
CA GLU A 166 -9.28 -12.58 6.85
C GLU A 166 -7.83 -13.06 6.81
N GLN A 167 -6.91 -12.17 6.42
CA GLN A 167 -5.53 -12.54 6.18
C GLN A 167 -4.57 -11.39 6.46
N ASN A 168 -3.54 -11.69 7.28
CA ASN A 168 -2.43 -10.78 7.56
C ASN A 168 -1.15 -11.37 6.99
N THR A 169 -0.44 -10.60 6.16
CA THR A 169 0.75 -11.10 5.46
C THR A 169 1.89 -10.10 5.47
N THR A 170 3.11 -10.63 5.38
CA THR A 170 4.32 -9.85 5.14
C THR A 170 4.89 -10.16 3.75
N CYS A 171 5.14 -9.10 2.99
CA CYS A 171 5.85 -9.12 1.72
C CYS A 171 7.24 -8.53 1.93
N PHE A 172 8.25 -9.39 1.89
CA PHE A 172 9.64 -8.95 1.74
C PHE A 172 10.00 -8.79 0.27
N PRO A 173 11.10 -8.08 -0.04
CA PRO A 173 11.72 -8.16 -1.35
C PRO A 173 11.93 -9.62 -1.77
N LEU A 174 11.68 -9.93 -3.05
CA LEU A 174 11.85 -11.26 -3.61
C LEU A 174 13.31 -11.53 -4.01
N TRP A 175 14.04 -10.50 -4.43
CA TRP A 175 15.33 -10.68 -5.10
C TRP A 175 16.53 -10.42 -4.20
N ARG A 176 16.42 -9.42 -3.32
CA ARG A 176 17.53 -8.85 -2.56
C ARG A 176 17.38 -9.11 -1.06
N GLY A 177 18.50 -9.35 -0.39
CA GLY A 177 18.56 -9.63 1.06
C GLY A 177 18.44 -8.37 1.93
N PRO A 178 18.22 -8.54 3.25
CA PRO A 178 18.16 -7.44 4.21
C PRO A 178 19.45 -6.60 4.26
N GLU A 179 20.60 -7.19 3.97
CA GLU A 179 21.90 -6.50 4.01
C GLU A 179 21.99 -5.36 2.99
N GLU A 180 21.23 -5.46 1.89
CA GLU A 180 21.21 -4.45 0.82
C GLU A 180 20.33 -3.24 1.13
N PHE A 181 19.49 -3.32 2.16
CA PHE A 181 18.52 -2.28 2.49
C PHE A 181 18.70 -1.82 3.93
N GLN A 182 19.53 -0.80 4.15
CA GLN A 182 19.73 -0.23 5.48
C GLN A 182 19.42 1.28 5.50
N PRO A 183 18.71 1.77 6.54
CA PRO A 183 18.03 1.00 7.59
C PRO A 183 16.78 0.27 7.06
N HIS A 184 16.41 -0.87 7.66
CA HIS A 184 15.16 -1.54 7.32
C HIS A 184 13.96 -0.65 7.62
N ARG A 185 13.07 -0.53 6.64
CA ARG A 185 11.83 0.22 6.76
C ARG A 185 10.64 -0.69 6.50
N ALA A 186 9.66 -0.66 7.39
CA ALA A 186 8.40 -1.35 7.21
C ALA A 186 7.27 -0.35 6.94
N ILE A 187 6.34 -0.75 6.08
CA ILE A 187 5.08 -0.04 5.83
C ILE A 187 3.91 -1.01 6.03
N THR A 188 2.77 -0.52 6.50
CA THR A 188 1.59 -1.35 6.75
C THR A 188 0.37 -0.75 6.07
N LEU A 189 -0.30 -1.58 5.27
CA LEU A 189 -1.55 -1.26 4.60
C LEU A 189 -2.64 -2.14 5.21
N ALA A 190 -3.70 -1.54 5.75
CA ALA A 190 -4.85 -2.26 6.28
C ALA A 190 -6.03 -2.15 5.33
N LEU A 191 -6.67 -3.28 5.01
CA LEU A 191 -7.86 -3.36 4.16
C LEU A 191 -9.11 -3.22 5.01
N VAL A 192 -9.84 -2.13 4.78
CA VAL A 192 -11.10 -1.79 5.44
C VAL A 192 -12.27 -2.15 4.50
N ASN A 193 -13.25 -2.88 5.04
CA ASN A 193 -14.49 -3.28 4.35
C ASN A 193 -14.28 -3.98 2.99
N GLY A 194 -13.11 -4.60 2.79
CA GLY A 194 -12.77 -5.31 1.55
C GLY A 194 -12.48 -4.41 0.34
N ILE A 195 -12.54 -3.09 0.50
CA ILE A 195 -12.52 -2.16 -0.65
C ILE A 195 -11.56 -0.98 -0.49
N HIS A 196 -11.08 -0.67 0.71
CA HIS A 196 -10.31 0.55 0.98
C HIS A 196 -9.03 0.26 1.75
N TYR A 197 -7.89 0.80 1.31
CA TYR A 197 -6.61 0.67 2.03
C TYR A 197 -6.31 1.95 2.81
N MET A 198 -6.02 1.77 4.09
CA MET A 198 -5.49 2.83 4.95
C MET A 198 -4.04 2.54 5.36
N SER A 199 -3.29 3.61 5.63
CA SER A 199 -1.92 3.53 6.14
C SER A 199 -1.94 3.31 7.64
N VAL A 200 -1.24 2.28 8.12
CA VAL A 200 -1.06 2.02 9.55
C VAL A 200 0.42 2.16 9.88
N PHE A 201 0.72 2.89 10.96
CA PHE A 201 2.09 3.08 11.44
C PHE A 201 2.26 2.26 12.71
N LEU A 202 3.11 1.24 12.64
CA LEU A 202 3.41 0.36 13.78
C LEU A 202 4.74 0.74 14.43
N LYS A 203 4.80 0.69 15.75
CA LYS A 203 6.00 0.98 16.55
C LYS A 203 6.51 -0.21 17.33
N GLY A 204 7.79 -0.12 17.74
CA GLY A 204 8.44 -1.11 18.59
C GLY A 204 8.51 -2.50 17.97
N ASN A 205 8.54 -3.52 18.84
CA ASN A 205 8.66 -4.92 18.46
C ASN A 205 7.30 -5.58 18.19
N TYR A 206 6.44 -4.94 17.39
CA TYR A 206 5.14 -5.46 16.97
C TYR A 206 5.21 -6.91 16.42
N PRO A 207 4.17 -7.73 16.59
CA PRO A 207 4.10 -9.07 16.01
C PRO A 207 4.10 -8.97 14.49
N MET A 208 4.94 -9.75 13.81
CA MET A 208 5.02 -9.68 12.35
C MET A 208 4.13 -10.77 11.72
N PRO A 209 3.18 -10.44 10.84
CA PRO A 209 2.39 -11.46 10.13
C PRO A 209 3.28 -12.35 9.26
N PRO A 210 2.92 -13.62 9.02
CA PRO A 210 3.75 -14.54 8.25
C PRO A 210 3.91 -14.13 6.78
N THR A 211 4.95 -14.67 6.14
CA THR A 211 5.08 -14.61 4.67
C THR A 211 4.12 -15.59 4.00
N THR A 212 3.73 -15.31 2.76
CA THR A 212 2.87 -16.21 2.00
C THR A 212 3.64 -17.44 1.49
N ALA A 213 2.94 -18.53 1.20
CA ALA A 213 3.50 -19.68 0.48
C ALA A 213 4.13 -19.25 -0.85
N TYR A 214 3.53 -18.26 -1.48
CA TYR A 214 3.99 -17.66 -2.72
C TYR A 214 5.39 -17.04 -2.60
N TRP A 215 5.62 -16.16 -1.61
CA TRP A 215 6.96 -15.62 -1.37
C TRP A 215 7.97 -16.73 -1.06
N ASN A 216 7.55 -17.73 -0.29
CA ASN A 216 8.42 -18.83 0.08
C ASN A 216 8.90 -19.66 -1.11
N ALA A 217 8.07 -19.82 -2.14
CA ALA A 217 8.37 -20.57 -3.34
C ALA A 217 9.27 -19.81 -4.35
N HIS A 218 9.26 -18.48 -4.31
CA HIS A 218 9.86 -17.66 -5.38
C HIS A 218 11.00 -16.73 -4.94
N LYS A 219 11.25 -16.57 -3.64
CA LYS A 219 12.36 -15.77 -3.11
C LYS A 219 13.72 -16.28 -3.59
N SER A 220 14.67 -15.36 -3.77
CA SER A 220 16.08 -15.69 -3.98
C SER A 220 16.72 -16.26 -2.72
N VAL A 221 17.90 -16.87 -2.87
CA VAL A 221 18.70 -17.35 -1.72
C VAL A 221 19.06 -16.19 -0.80
N SER A 222 19.48 -15.04 -1.35
CA SER A 222 19.79 -13.85 -0.54
C SER A 222 18.55 -13.31 0.19
N ALA A 223 17.39 -13.29 -0.46
CA ALA A 223 16.14 -12.84 0.15
C ALA A 223 15.65 -13.77 1.28
N SER A 224 16.10 -15.02 1.35
CA SER A 224 15.71 -15.93 2.44
C SER A 224 16.13 -15.43 3.82
N THR A 225 17.20 -14.64 3.91
CA THR A 225 17.71 -14.09 5.17
C THR A 225 16.72 -13.15 5.86
N TRP A 226 15.81 -12.51 5.11
CA TRP A 226 14.71 -11.73 5.70
C TRP A 226 13.89 -12.54 6.71
N GLN A 227 13.59 -13.80 6.37
CA GLN A 227 12.77 -14.67 7.21
C GLN A 227 13.50 -15.04 8.49
N THR A 228 14.79 -15.38 8.38
CA THR A 228 15.65 -15.71 9.53
C THR A 228 15.79 -14.52 10.46
N MET A 229 16.04 -13.33 9.91
CA MET A 229 16.26 -12.11 10.68
C MET A 229 15.02 -11.69 11.49
N TYR A 230 13.83 -11.81 10.90
CA TYR A 230 12.58 -11.42 11.54
C TYR A 230 11.84 -12.59 12.22
N TRP A 231 12.48 -13.76 12.31
CA TRP A 231 11.91 -14.95 12.94
C TRP A 231 11.32 -14.71 14.34
N PRO A 232 11.98 -13.97 15.25
CA PRO A 232 11.41 -13.72 16.58
C PRO A 232 10.04 -13.03 16.53
N ARG A 233 9.81 -12.16 15.52
CA ARG A 233 8.54 -11.42 15.38
C ARG A 233 7.44 -12.28 14.76
N PHE A 234 7.79 -13.22 13.88
CA PHE A 234 6.83 -14.24 13.42
C PHE A 234 6.40 -15.16 14.56
N HIS A 235 7.35 -15.54 15.42
CA HIS A 235 7.04 -16.35 16.58
C HIS A 235 6.08 -15.62 17.53
N LEU A 236 6.35 -14.34 17.84
CA LEU A 236 5.46 -13.49 18.63
C LEU A 236 4.05 -13.40 18.03
N TYR A 237 3.95 -13.18 16.71
CA TYR A 237 2.65 -13.16 16.02
C TYR A 237 1.86 -14.46 16.21
N ASN A 238 2.51 -15.61 16.04
CA ASN A 238 1.85 -16.90 16.19
C ASN A 238 1.38 -17.14 17.64
N GLN A 239 2.18 -16.74 18.63
CA GLN A 239 1.81 -16.84 20.05
C GLN A 239 0.57 -16.00 20.38
N LEU A 240 0.53 -14.73 19.94
CA LEU A 240 -0.60 -13.84 20.20
C LEU A 240 -1.87 -14.33 19.48
N ARG A 241 -1.74 -14.80 18.23
CA ARG A 241 -2.87 -15.33 17.47
C ARG A 241 -3.49 -16.58 18.10
N SER A 242 -2.68 -17.46 18.69
CA SER A 242 -3.20 -18.63 19.43
C SER A 242 -3.94 -18.25 20.71
N CYS A 243 -3.48 -17.20 21.40
CA CYS A 243 -4.11 -16.75 22.64
C CYS A 243 -5.49 -16.12 22.39
N THR A 244 -5.66 -15.40 21.27
CA THR A 244 -6.93 -14.80 20.88
C THR A 244 -7.99 -15.81 20.42
N SER A 245 -7.60 -17.02 20.00
CA SER A 245 -8.57 -18.05 19.58
C SER A 245 -9.20 -18.84 20.73
N GLU A 246 -8.75 -18.62 21.98
CA GLU A 246 -9.16 -19.41 23.14
C GLU A 246 -10.18 -18.72 24.07
N THR A 247 -10.78 -17.56 23.71
CA THR A 247 -11.84 -16.97 24.56
C THR A 247 -13.05 -17.91 24.65
N PRO A 248 -13.33 -18.53 25.82
CA PRO A 248 -14.49 -19.40 25.99
C PRO A 248 -15.73 -18.53 26.17
N TRP A 249 -16.83 -18.91 25.54
CA TRP A 249 -18.14 -18.28 25.76
C TRP A 249 -18.46 -18.27 27.25
N ILE A 250 -18.62 -17.07 27.82
CA ILE A 250 -19.14 -16.90 29.17
C ILE A 250 -20.61 -17.32 29.11
N HIS A 251 -20.93 -18.52 29.61
CA HIS A 251 -22.30 -18.85 29.96
C HIS A 251 -22.73 -17.94 31.10
N ILE A 252 -23.47 -16.88 30.78
CA ILE A 252 -24.31 -16.20 31.76
C ILE A 252 -25.52 -17.12 31.94
N GLN A 253 -25.57 -17.80 33.08
CA GLN A 253 -26.79 -18.46 33.54
C GLN A 253 -27.70 -17.39 34.16
N ASP A 254 -28.95 -17.38 33.71
CA ASP A 254 -30.07 -16.60 34.26
C ASP A 254 -30.38 -16.99 35.72
#